data_AF-A0A5B8W5Z8-F1
#
_entry.id   AF-A0A5B8W5Z8-F1
#
_cell.length_a   1.000
_cell.length_b   1.000
_cell.length_c   1.000
_cell.angle_alpha   90.00
_cell.angle_beta   90.00
_cell.angle_gamma   90.00
#
_symmetry.space_group_name_H-M   'P 1'
#
loop_
_entity.id
_entity.type
_entity.pdbx_description
1 polymer ?
#
loop_
_entity_poly.entity_id
_entity_poly.type
_entity_poly.pdbx_seq_one_letter_code
_entity_poly.pdbx_strand_id
1 'polypeptide(L)'
;MSKSFLSTIYLVAILLICGKAFGQTQEFKSEFLSRINQTRARGCNCGDKYFPPAPPLTWNDKLFDAATGHAKDMAKRNYFSHTSKDGRSMEDRIVFAGYKFKGYKSFAIGENIAQGQQSIAEVMDGWFKSEGHCQNLMNPDFKEVGVAEYKSYWVQDFGGRTSFSADQQKLIKSGKYKLIQN
;
A
#
# COMPACT_ATOMS: atom_id res chain seq x y z
N MET A 1 -48.01 50.10 -20.50
CA MET A 1 -48.10 48.62 -20.42
C MET A 1 -46.89 48.12 -19.64
N SER A 2 -47.13 47.62 -18.44
CA SER A 2 -46.13 47.33 -17.40
C SER A 2 -45.30 46.09 -17.71
N LYS A 3 -43.99 46.18 -17.48
CA LYS A 3 -43.05 45.06 -17.49
C LYS A 3 -43.16 44.30 -16.17
N SER A 4 -43.49 43.01 -16.21
CA SER A 4 -43.45 42.10 -15.07
C SER A 4 -42.07 41.42 -15.02
N PHE A 5 -41.32 41.69 -13.95
CA PHE A 5 -40.08 41.00 -13.61
C PHE A 5 -40.43 39.77 -12.77
N LEU A 6 -40.09 38.57 -13.25
CA LEU A 6 -40.11 37.36 -12.43
C LEU A 6 -38.70 37.13 -11.87
N SER A 7 -38.63 37.23 -10.54
CA SER A 7 -37.45 37.06 -9.70
C SER A 7 -36.91 35.63 -9.79
N THR A 8 -35.65 35.48 -10.20
CA THR A 8 -34.94 34.19 -10.14
C THR A 8 -34.35 34.03 -8.75
N ILE A 9 -34.95 33.15 -7.94
CA ILE A 9 -34.43 32.74 -6.64
C ILE A 9 -33.19 31.87 -6.89
N TYR A 10 -32.00 32.40 -6.62
CA TYR A 10 -30.78 31.60 -6.55
C TYR A 10 -30.74 30.86 -5.21
N LEU A 11 -31.03 29.56 -5.24
CA LEU A 11 -30.79 28.67 -4.12
C LEU A 11 -29.27 28.42 -4.04
N VAL A 12 -28.58 29.14 -3.15
CA VAL A 12 -27.17 28.85 -2.83
C VAL A 12 -27.14 27.59 -1.98
N ALA A 13 -26.89 26.44 -2.62
CA ALA A 13 -26.56 25.21 -1.91
C ALA A 13 -25.17 25.38 -1.27
N ILE A 14 -25.15 25.55 0.05
CA ILE A 14 -23.93 25.56 0.85
C ILE A 14 -23.32 24.16 0.75
N LEU A 15 -22.28 24.02 -0.08
CA LEU A 15 -21.42 22.85 -0.09
C LEU A 15 -20.69 22.79 1.26
N LEU A 16 -21.18 21.93 2.15
CA LEU A 16 -20.40 21.37 3.25
C LEU A 16 -19.18 20.65 2.64
N ILE A 17 -18.05 21.35 2.53
CA ILE A 17 -16.76 20.74 2.28
C ILE A 17 -16.35 20.05 3.59
N CYS A 18 -16.97 18.90 3.86
CA CYS A 18 -16.50 17.98 4.88
C CYS A 18 -15.09 17.55 4.46
N GLY A 19 -14.13 17.69 5.38
CA GLY A 19 -12.70 17.61 5.12
C GLY A 19 -12.32 16.41 4.27
N LYS A 20 -11.59 16.66 3.17
CA LYS A 20 -10.95 15.57 2.43
C LYS A 20 -10.01 14.87 3.40
N ALA A 21 -10.36 13.64 3.75
CA ALA A 21 -9.46 12.75 4.47
C ALA A 21 -8.12 12.74 3.74
N PHE A 22 -7.02 12.83 4.49
CA PHE A 22 -5.67 12.64 3.99
C PHE A 22 -5.50 11.18 3.54
N GLY A 23 -6.06 10.86 2.39
CA GLY A 23 -5.87 9.63 1.64
C GLY A 23 -5.34 9.98 0.27
N GLN A 24 -4.40 9.19 -0.24
CA GLN A 24 -3.97 9.31 -1.62
C GLN A 24 -5.19 9.14 -2.54
N THR A 25 -5.27 9.95 -3.59
CA THR A 25 -6.47 10.03 -4.42
C THR A 25 -6.66 8.73 -5.22
N GLN A 26 -7.86 8.52 -5.76
CA GLN A 26 -8.13 7.36 -6.59
C GLN A 26 -7.21 7.31 -7.82
N GLU A 27 -6.84 8.49 -8.34
CA GLU A 27 -5.90 8.67 -9.44
C GLU A 27 -4.49 8.21 -9.04
N PHE A 28 -4.00 8.60 -7.87
CA PHE A 28 -2.71 8.13 -7.34
C PHE A 28 -2.67 6.60 -7.22
N LYS A 29 -3.72 6.01 -6.61
CA LYS A 29 -3.81 4.54 -6.43
C LYS A 29 -3.80 3.83 -7.79
N SER A 30 -4.60 4.33 -8.74
CA SER A 30 -4.71 3.76 -10.09
C SER A 30 -3.41 3.87 -10.88
N GLU A 31 -2.75 5.03 -10.84
CA GLU A 31 -1.47 5.23 -11.53
C GLU A 31 -0.39 4.30 -10.96
N PHE A 32 -0.27 4.24 -9.63
CA PHE A 32 0.74 3.42 -8.99
C PHE A 32 0.55 1.94 -9.33
N LEU A 33 -0.68 1.42 -9.15
CA LEU A 33 -1.02 0.03 -9.47
C LEU A 33 -0.80 -0.27 -10.96
N SER A 34 -1.18 0.63 -11.85
CA SER A 34 -0.99 0.45 -13.29
C SER A 34 0.49 0.24 -13.63
N ARG A 35 1.38 1.14 -13.15
CA ARG A 35 2.81 1.08 -13.44
C ARG A 35 3.48 -0.17 -12.88
N ILE A 36 3.24 -0.51 -11.62
CA ILE A 36 3.85 -1.69 -11.00
C ILE A 36 3.34 -2.97 -11.63
N ASN A 37 2.03 -3.08 -11.89
CA ASN A 37 1.44 -4.29 -12.46
C ASN A 37 1.81 -4.46 -13.94
N GLN A 38 2.00 -3.38 -14.70
CA GLN A 38 2.52 -3.47 -16.06
C GLN A 38 3.94 -4.07 -16.08
N THR A 39 4.78 -3.72 -15.11
CA THR A 39 6.14 -4.28 -14.99
C THR A 39 6.09 -5.72 -14.51
N ARG A 40 5.29 -6.01 -13.47
CA ARG A 40 5.07 -7.37 -12.97
C ARG A 40 4.55 -8.31 -14.05
N ALA A 41 3.66 -7.87 -14.94
CA ALA A 41 3.15 -8.70 -16.03
C ALA A 41 4.22 -9.05 -17.09
N ARG A 42 5.28 -8.23 -17.22
CA ARG A 42 6.36 -8.45 -18.19
C ARG A 42 7.54 -9.22 -17.62
N GLY A 43 7.76 -9.15 -16.30
CA GLY A 43 9.03 -9.53 -15.70
C GLY A 43 10.09 -8.45 -15.94
N CYS A 44 11.16 -8.47 -15.14
CA CYS A 44 12.30 -7.57 -15.31
C CYS A 44 13.56 -8.13 -14.63
N ASN A 45 14.71 -7.52 -14.93
CA ASN A 45 15.93 -7.77 -14.17
C ASN A 45 15.96 -6.86 -12.94
N CYS A 46 16.27 -7.44 -11.80
CA CYS A 46 16.61 -6.75 -10.56
C CYS A 46 18.10 -6.96 -10.30
N GLY A 47 18.92 -5.96 -10.66
CA GLY A 47 20.37 -6.18 -10.79
C GLY A 47 20.64 -7.22 -11.88
N ASP A 48 21.47 -8.21 -11.56
CA ASP A 48 21.82 -9.30 -12.49
C ASP A 48 20.79 -10.44 -12.50
N LYS A 49 19.80 -10.41 -11.61
CA LYS A 49 18.81 -11.47 -11.46
C LYS A 49 17.54 -11.17 -12.24
N TYR A 50 17.18 -12.05 -13.17
CA TYR A 50 15.87 -12.01 -13.82
C TYR A 50 14.76 -12.48 -12.87
N PHE A 51 13.70 -11.68 -12.78
CA PHE A 51 12.43 -12.04 -12.17
C PHE A 51 11.39 -12.25 -13.29
N PRO A 52 10.76 -13.45 -13.37
CA PRO A 52 9.72 -13.71 -14.35
C PRO A 52 8.46 -12.88 -14.07
N PRO A 53 7.47 -12.90 -14.98
CA PRO A 53 6.17 -12.30 -14.71
C PRO A 53 5.57 -12.73 -13.37
N ALA A 54 5.07 -11.75 -12.61
CA ALA A 54 4.46 -11.94 -11.31
C ALA A 54 2.97 -11.53 -11.35
N PRO A 55 2.10 -12.15 -10.52
CA PRO A 55 0.69 -11.77 -10.45
C PRO A 55 0.51 -10.30 -10.07
N PRO A 56 -0.55 -9.63 -10.57
CA PRO A 56 -0.79 -8.24 -10.23
C PRO A 56 -1.07 -8.07 -8.73
N LEU A 57 -0.61 -6.96 -8.18
CA LEU A 57 -0.93 -6.52 -6.83
C LEU A 57 -2.27 -5.78 -6.82
N THR A 58 -2.99 -5.89 -5.72
CA THR A 58 -4.18 -5.08 -5.42
C THR A 58 -3.86 -4.06 -4.31
N TRP A 59 -4.64 -2.98 -4.26
CA TRP A 59 -4.50 -2.00 -3.18
C TRP A 59 -5.04 -2.56 -1.86
N ASN A 60 -4.35 -2.33 -0.75
CA ASN A 60 -4.83 -2.63 0.59
C ASN A 60 -4.71 -1.41 1.50
N ASP A 61 -5.85 -0.95 2.03
CA ASP A 61 -5.89 0.28 2.84
C ASP A 61 -5.17 0.13 4.19
N LYS A 62 -5.00 -1.09 4.73
CA LYS A 62 -4.25 -1.30 5.98
C LYS A 62 -2.75 -1.16 5.77
N LEU A 63 -2.23 -1.66 4.65
CA LEU A 63 -0.84 -1.41 4.26
C LEU A 63 -0.62 0.08 3.97
N PHE A 64 -1.60 0.76 3.36
CA PHE A 64 -1.55 2.20 3.14
C PHE A 64 -1.52 3.00 4.46
N ASP A 65 -2.33 2.61 5.44
CA ASP A 65 -2.35 3.23 6.77
C ASP A 65 -0.99 3.08 7.47
N ALA A 66 -0.37 1.90 7.40
CA ALA A 66 0.98 1.64 7.94
C ALA A 66 2.04 2.51 7.26
N ALA A 67 2.06 2.51 5.92
CA ALA A 67 2.98 3.32 5.12
C ALA A 67 2.83 4.82 5.41
N THR A 68 1.59 5.30 5.50
CA THR A 68 1.28 6.70 5.83
C THR A 68 1.79 7.08 7.22
N GLY A 69 1.61 6.18 8.20
CA GLY A 69 2.11 6.37 9.56
C GLY A 69 3.62 6.52 9.59
N HIS A 70 4.34 5.65 8.86
CA HIS A 70 5.80 5.67 8.83
C HIS A 70 6.39 6.86 8.07
N ALA A 71 5.81 7.21 6.91
CA ALA A 71 6.20 8.40 6.16
C ALA A 71 6.06 9.67 7.01
N LYS A 72 4.95 9.79 7.75
CA LYS A 72 4.72 10.89 8.69
C LYS A 72 5.71 10.88 9.86
N ASP A 73 6.06 9.71 10.40
CA ASP A 73 7.03 9.61 11.50
C ASP A 73 8.43 10.06 11.06
N MET A 74 8.90 9.54 9.92
CA MET A 74 10.16 9.94 9.28
C MET A 74 10.22 11.44 9.02
N ALA A 75 9.17 12.01 8.42
CA ALA A 75 9.09 13.43 8.14
C ALA A 75 9.07 14.31 9.40
N LYS A 76 8.30 13.93 10.42
CA LYS A 76 8.16 14.72 11.66
C LYS A 76 9.43 14.70 12.51
N ARG A 77 10.18 13.60 12.48
CA ARG A 77 11.35 13.38 13.34
C ARG A 77 12.66 13.42 12.57
N ASN A 78 12.62 13.85 11.31
CA ASN A 78 13.73 14.05 10.39
C ASN A 78 14.71 12.86 10.39
N TYR A 79 14.25 11.70 9.94
CA TYR A 79 15.08 10.51 9.81
C TYR A 79 14.62 9.63 8.66
N PHE A 80 15.50 8.74 8.19
CA PHE A 80 15.24 7.81 7.11
C PHE A 80 15.70 6.40 7.51
N SER A 81 14.75 5.51 7.81
CA SER A 81 15.02 4.14 8.26
C SER A 81 13.77 3.27 8.16
N HIS A 82 13.95 1.97 7.94
CA HIS A 82 12.88 0.96 8.03
C HIS A 82 12.36 0.78 9.47
N THR A 83 13.20 1.05 10.47
CA THR A 83 12.82 0.95 11.89
C THR A 83 12.42 2.31 12.41
N SER A 84 11.24 2.39 13.04
CA SER A 84 10.79 3.63 13.67
C SER A 84 11.68 3.98 14.86
N LYS A 85 11.86 5.27 15.14
CA LYS A 85 12.73 5.72 16.25
C LYS A 85 12.24 5.30 17.65
N ASP A 86 11.00 4.81 17.77
CA ASP A 86 10.45 4.19 18.99
C ASP A 86 10.64 2.66 19.04
N GLY A 87 11.39 2.10 18.09
CA GLY A 87 11.75 0.68 18.02
C GLY A 87 10.80 -0.19 17.21
N ARG A 88 9.64 0.33 16.76
CA ARG A 88 8.71 -0.46 15.94
C ARG A 88 9.30 -0.80 14.58
N SER A 89 9.24 -2.08 14.25
CA SER A 89 9.55 -2.62 12.92
C SER A 89 8.43 -2.35 11.92
N MET A 90 8.69 -2.63 10.65
CA MET A 90 7.65 -2.64 9.60
C MET A 90 6.50 -3.60 9.95
N GLU A 91 6.81 -4.78 10.46
CA GLU A 91 5.81 -5.76 10.86
C GLU A 91 4.89 -5.20 11.96
N ASP A 92 5.46 -4.58 12.99
CA ASP A 92 4.68 -3.95 14.07
C ASP A 92 3.72 -2.90 13.53
N ARG A 93 4.15 -2.08 12.58
CA ARG A 93 3.32 -1.04 11.95
C ARG A 93 2.20 -1.65 11.11
N ILE A 94 2.49 -2.67 10.32
CA ILE A 94 1.50 -3.40 9.49
C ILE A 94 0.44 -4.08 10.37
N VAL A 95 0.87 -4.74 11.45
CA VAL A 95 -0.05 -5.38 12.42
C VAL A 95 -0.89 -4.33 13.14
N PHE A 96 -0.29 -3.23 13.59
CA PHE A 96 -1.01 -2.15 14.27
C PHE A 96 -2.05 -1.47 13.37
N ALA A 97 -1.78 -1.36 12.07
CA ALA A 97 -2.75 -0.89 11.08
C ALA A 97 -3.91 -1.89 10.85
N GLY A 98 -3.81 -3.11 11.37
CA GLY A 98 -4.86 -4.12 11.33
C GLY A 98 -4.71 -5.14 10.20
N TYR A 99 -3.56 -5.21 9.53
CA TYR A 99 -3.27 -6.27 8.58
C TYR A 99 -2.91 -7.56 9.35
N LYS A 100 -3.84 -8.52 9.37
CA LYS A 100 -3.70 -9.73 10.19
C LYS A 100 -3.06 -10.89 9.43
N PHE A 101 -2.20 -11.64 10.11
CA PHE A 101 -1.59 -12.89 9.64
C PHE A 101 -2.29 -14.15 10.20
N LYS A 102 -2.84 -14.06 11.41
CA LYS A 102 -3.51 -15.19 12.07
C LYS A 102 -4.69 -15.71 11.23
N GLY A 103 -4.72 -17.02 11.03
CA GLY A 103 -5.76 -17.71 10.26
C GLY A 103 -5.39 -17.96 8.79
N TYR A 104 -4.24 -17.50 8.33
CA TYR A 104 -3.69 -17.82 7.02
C TYR A 104 -2.66 -18.96 7.12
N LYS A 105 -2.52 -19.71 6.02
CA LYS A 105 -1.57 -20.83 5.88
C LYS A 105 -0.13 -20.31 5.79
N SER A 106 0.06 -19.22 5.09
CA SER A 106 1.33 -18.51 4.98
C SER A 106 1.06 -17.02 4.76
N PHE A 107 2.05 -16.21 5.09
CA PHE A 107 2.05 -14.79 4.85
C PHE A 107 3.44 -14.31 4.41
N ALA A 108 3.48 -13.18 3.74
CA ALA A 108 4.70 -12.46 3.36
C ALA A 108 4.45 -10.96 3.49
N ILE A 109 5.45 -10.22 3.96
CA ILE A 109 5.43 -8.76 4.07
C ILE A 109 6.77 -8.19 3.61
N GLY A 110 6.79 -6.94 3.20
CA GLY A 110 8.00 -6.25 2.74
C GLY A 110 7.78 -4.74 2.71
N GLU A 111 8.87 -3.97 2.70
CA GLU A 111 8.81 -2.52 2.63
C GLU A 111 9.90 -1.97 1.72
N ASN A 112 9.51 -0.99 0.91
CA ASN A 112 10.43 -0.09 0.22
C ASN A 112 10.24 1.32 0.78
N ILE A 113 11.34 2.03 1.02
CA ILE A 113 11.32 3.44 1.39
C ILE A 113 12.16 4.27 0.42
N ALA A 114 11.79 5.53 0.23
CA ALA A 114 12.57 6.48 -0.55
C ALA A 114 12.38 7.90 -0.03
N GLN A 115 13.29 8.80 -0.41
CA GLN A 115 13.24 10.19 -0.02
C GLN A 115 13.67 11.09 -1.18
N GLY A 116 12.93 12.18 -1.41
CA GLY A 116 13.30 13.25 -2.32
C GLY A 116 12.71 13.15 -3.74
N GLN A 117 12.14 12.01 -4.13
CA GLN A 117 11.46 11.86 -5.41
C GLN A 117 10.16 12.66 -5.43
N GLN A 118 9.87 13.30 -6.56
CA GLN A 118 8.78 14.26 -6.71
C GLN A 118 7.54 13.67 -7.38
N SER A 119 7.63 12.45 -7.90
CA SER A 119 6.54 11.78 -8.61
C SER A 119 6.56 10.25 -8.43
N ILE A 120 5.43 9.61 -8.76
CA ILE A 120 5.33 8.15 -8.81
C ILE A 120 6.35 7.56 -9.80
N ALA A 121 6.55 8.21 -10.95
CA ALA A 121 7.50 7.77 -11.95
C ALA A 121 8.94 7.76 -11.39
N GLU A 122 9.36 8.85 -10.75
CA GLU A 122 10.71 8.97 -10.18
C GLU A 122 10.96 7.96 -9.05
N VAL A 123 10.00 7.78 -8.13
CA VAL A 123 10.18 6.83 -7.03
C VAL A 123 10.22 5.38 -7.53
N MET A 124 9.39 5.04 -8.50
CA MET A 124 9.39 3.71 -9.10
C MET A 124 10.67 3.43 -9.87
N ASP A 125 11.16 4.39 -10.67
CA ASP A 125 12.45 4.24 -11.37
C ASP A 125 13.60 4.06 -10.37
N GLY A 126 13.59 4.80 -9.26
CA GLY A 126 14.55 4.64 -8.18
C GLY A 126 14.50 3.26 -7.52
N TRP A 127 13.31 2.75 -7.23
CA TRP A 127 13.14 1.42 -6.65
C TRP A 127 13.53 0.30 -7.63
N PHE A 128 13.20 0.39 -8.91
CA PHE A 128 13.63 -0.63 -9.88
C PHE A 128 15.14 -0.64 -10.15
N LYS A 129 15.82 0.51 -9.99
CA LYS A 129 17.30 0.59 -10.08
C LYS A 129 18.03 0.04 -8.83
N SER A 130 17.34 -0.07 -7.69
CA SER A 130 17.88 -0.68 -6.48
C SER A 130 17.54 -2.15 -6.46
N GLU A 131 18.55 -3.02 -6.41
CA GLU A 131 18.35 -4.46 -6.47
C GLU A 131 17.37 -4.95 -5.38
N GLY A 132 17.60 -4.59 -4.11
CA GLY A 132 16.72 -5.01 -3.01
C GLY A 132 15.28 -4.50 -3.14
N HIS A 133 15.09 -3.25 -3.59
CA HIS A 133 13.75 -2.70 -3.78
C HIS A 133 13.04 -3.33 -4.99
N CYS A 134 13.77 -3.59 -6.07
CA CYS A 134 13.27 -4.30 -7.24
C CYS A 134 12.83 -5.73 -6.88
N GLN A 135 13.62 -6.44 -6.07
CA GLN A 135 13.27 -7.77 -5.58
C GLN A 135 11.93 -7.76 -4.83
N ASN A 136 11.68 -6.74 -3.99
CA ASN A 136 10.36 -6.55 -3.36
C ASN A 136 9.26 -6.28 -4.40
N LEU A 137 9.47 -5.36 -5.33
CA LEU A 137 8.50 -5.01 -6.39
C LEU A 137 8.08 -6.23 -7.23
N MET A 138 8.99 -7.19 -7.44
CA MET A 138 8.80 -8.37 -8.27
C MET A 138 8.53 -9.65 -7.50
N ASN A 139 8.46 -9.60 -6.16
CA ASN A 139 8.22 -10.78 -5.35
C ASN A 139 6.81 -11.36 -5.64
N PRO A 140 6.71 -12.63 -6.09
CA PRO A 140 5.42 -13.24 -6.40
C PRO A 140 4.59 -13.60 -5.15
N ASP A 141 5.18 -13.64 -3.96
CA ASP A 141 4.47 -13.93 -2.72
C ASP A 141 3.61 -12.75 -2.27
N PHE A 142 3.97 -11.53 -2.66
CA PHE A 142 3.14 -10.35 -2.44
C PHE A 142 1.93 -10.33 -3.38
N LYS A 143 0.78 -10.00 -2.81
CA LYS A 143 -0.54 -9.93 -3.48
C LYS A 143 -1.19 -8.56 -3.32
N GLU A 144 -0.78 -7.81 -2.32
CA GLU A 144 -1.38 -6.56 -1.87
C GLU A 144 -0.28 -5.52 -1.65
N VAL A 145 -0.61 -4.24 -1.84
CA VAL A 145 0.30 -3.12 -1.62
C VAL A 145 -0.43 -1.91 -1.06
N GLY A 146 0.24 -1.11 -0.25
CA GLY A 146 -0.16 0.25 0.12
C GLY A 146 1.03 1.19 -0.01
N VAL A 147 0.81 2.37 -0.59
CA VAL A 147 1.88 3.34 -0.84
C VAL A 147 1.48 4.72 -0.36
N ALA A 148 2.37 5.37 0.38
CA ALA A 148 2.17 6.73 0.86
C ALA A 148 3.38 7.61 0.54
N GLU A 149 3.08 8.85 0.17
CA GLU A 149 4.03 9.97 0.16
C GLU A 149 3.61 10.97 1.24
N TYR A 150 4.58 11.49 1.98
CA TYR A 150 4.39 12.62 2.88
C TYR A 150 5.68 13.45 3.04
N LYS A 151 5.66 14.70 2.61
CA LYS A 151 6.81 15.64 2.71
C LYS A 151 8.11 15.05 2.11
N SER A 152 8.00 14.49 0.92
CA SER A 152 9.07 13.82 0.17
C SER A 152 9.53 12.48 0.73
N TYR A 153 8.89 11.94 1.77
CA TYR A 153 9.14 10.58 2.24
C TYR A 153 8.13 9.63 1.62
N TRP A 154 8.63 8.58 0.96
CA TRP A 154 7.85 7.54 0.33
C TRP A 154 7.98 6.25 1.13
N VAL A 155 6.86 5.58 1.37
CA VAL A 155 6.79 4.25 1.97
C VAL A 155 5.85 3.39 1.14
N GLN A 156 6.30 2.19 0.80
CA GLN A 156 5.52 1.17 0.11
C GLN A 156 5.58 -0.11 0.93
N ASP A 157 4.45 -0.50 1.49
CA ASP A 157 4.30 -1.73 2.26
C ASP A 157 3.58 -2.78 1.41
N PHE A 158 4.13 -4.00 1.42
CA PHE A 158 3.58 -5.15 0.71
C PHE A 158 2.99 -6.16 1.68
N GLY A 159 1.98 -6.88 1.21
CA GLY A 159 1.38 -7.98 1.91
C GLY A 159 1.02 -9.12 0.97
N GLY A 160 1.17 -10.34 1.46
CA GLY A 160 0.78 -11.57 0.78
C GLY A 160 0.22 -12.54 1.80
N ARG A 161 -0.94 -13.12 1.52
CA ARG A 161 -1.59 -14.07 2.41
C ARG A 161 -2.17 -15.23 1.62
N THR A 162 -1.85 -16.45 2.01
CA THR A 162 -2.43 -17.67 1.41
C THR A 162 -3.41 -18.30 2.39
N SER A 163 -4.67 -18.43 1.99
CA SER A 163 -5.70 -19.08 2.81
C SER A 163 -5.51 -20.60 2.83
N PHE A 164 -5.94 -21.23 3.92
CA PHE A 164 -6.17 -22.67 3.94
C PHE A 164 -7.23 -23.06 2.91
N SER A 165 -7.13 -24.25 2.33
CA SER A 165 -8.20 -24.80 1.48
C SER A 165 -9.49 -24.98 2.29
N ALA A 166 -10.63 -25.10 1.60
CA ALA A 166 -11.92 -25.31 2.28
C ALA A 166 -11.89 -26.55 3.19
N ASP A 167 -11.25 -27.63 2.76
CA ASP A 167 -11.15 -28.85 3.57
C ASP A 167 -10.20 -28.70 4.75
N GLN A 168 -9.09 -27.98 4.57
CA GLN A 168 -8.21 -27.62 5.69
C GLN A 168 -8.95 -26.76 6.71
N GLN A 169 -9.76 -25.80 6.26
CA GLN A 169 -10.57 -24.97 7.16
C GLN A 169 -11.60 -25.81 7.92
N LYS A 170 -12.26 -26.79 7.28
CA LYS A 170 -13.17 -27.73 7.97
C LYS A 170 -12.44 -28.52 9.05
N LEU A 171 -11.25 -29.03 8.73
CA LEU A 171 -10.42 -29.79 9.66
C LEU A 171 -9.97 -28.95 10.86
N ILE A 172 -9.56 -27.70 10.64
CA ILE A 172 -9.21 -26.75 11.71
C ILE A 172 -10.43 -26.46 12.58
N LYS A 173 -11.59 -26.17 11.97
CA LYS A 173 -12.85 -25.92 12.72
C LYS A 173 -13.30 -27.12 13.54
N SER A 174 -13.05 -28.35 13.05
CA SER A 174 -13.40 -29.58 13.77
C SER A 174 -12.49 -29.88 14.98
N GLY A 175 -11.43 -29.10 15.20
CA GLY A 175 -10.45 -29.33 16.27
C GLY A 175 -9.47 -30.48 16.00
N LYS A 176 -9.63 -31.22 14.88
CA LYS A 176 -8.71 -32.29 14.46
C LYS A 176 -7.31 -31.78 14.12
N TYR A 177 -7.20 -30.51 13.73
CA TYR A 177 -5.93 -29.85 13.45
C TYR A 177 -5.87 -28.53 14.21
N LYS A 178 -4.76 -28.29 14.91
CA LYS A 178 -4.48 -27.01 15.57
C LYS A 178 -3.47 -26.24 14.74
N LEU A 179 -3.71 -24.94 14.59
CA LEU A 179 -2.71 -24.02 14.06
C LEU A 179 -1.59 -23.89 15.10
N ILE A 180 -0.37 -24.26 14.71
CA ILE A 180 0.82 -23.91 15.49
C ILE A 180 1.03 -22.41 15.28
N GLN A 181 0.91 -21.62 16.34
CA GLN A 181 1.24 -20.20 16.29
C GLN A 181 2.75 -20.10 16.51
N ASN A 182 3.49 -19.71 15.47
CA ASN A 182 4.85 -19.21 15.65
C ASN A 182 4.78 -17.69 15.83
#